data_AF-A0A7V1HWW9-F1
#
_entry.id   AF-A0A7V1HWW9-F1
#
_cell.length_a   1.000
_cell.length_b   1.000
_cell.length_c   1.000
_cell.angle_alpha   90.00
_cell.angle_beta   90.00
_cell.angle_gamma   90.00
#
_symmetry.space_group_name_H-M   'P 1'
#
loop_
_entity.id
_entity.type
_entity.pdbx_description
1 polymer ?
#
loop_
_entity_poly.entity_id
_entity_poly.type
_entity_poly.pdbx_seq_one_letter_code
_entity_poly.pdbx_strand_id
1 'polypeptide(L)'
;MKSKIFLIFIFVIFQYTELLAGPGGKIARVLFDSPLGKIVLIILTIVLLPVIIYVNLKEYFGTRKTKKDLKELAKENYELFDEIILKNRVTDIFNRVHKGWSNQNMEECSEYMSDWYWQNQQIVYLDKWKKQGMVNICNVKKINHIKPLHIRVSNNKDFNGTRIMYAISANMEDYLVKKTNSAIIEGKKGFRDVETVWTIVLIDGIWKLDNIEESVMTLKYAKMENILYRNILKPAETENKQIDIDNNLQQTSK
;
A
#
# COMPACT_ATOMS: atom_id res chain seq x y z
N MET A 1 -16.20 -34.75 14.15
CA MET A 1 -15.66 -33.51 13.54
C MET A 1 -14.58 -32.82 14.39
N LYS A 2 -14.79 -32.59 15.70
CA LYS A 2 -13.81 -31.93 16.58
C LYS A 2 -12.42 -32.60 16.63
N SER A 3 -12.36 -33.94 16.59
CA SER A 3 -11.10 -34.71 16.57
C SER A 3 -10.28 -34.53 15.27
N LYS A 4 -10.93 -34.32 14.12
CA LYS A 4 -10.23 -34.12 12.84
C LYS A 4 -9.61 -32.73 12.73
N ILE A 5 -10.27 -31.70 13.27
CA ILE A 5 -9.72 -30.34 13.36
C ILE A 5 -8.51 -30.31 14.29
N PHE A 6 -8.59 -31.03 15.42
CA PHE A 6 -7.47 -31.17 16.34
C PHE A 6 -6.27 -31.89 15.72
N LEU A 7 -6.51 -32.96 14.95
CA LEU A 7 -5.46 -33.67 14.22
C LEU A 7 -4.82 -32.82 13.11
N ILE A 8 -5.61 -32.01 12.39
CA ILE A 8 -5.08 -31.06 11.39
C ILE A 8 -4.25 -29.98 12.09
N PHE A 9 -4.69 -29.49 13.25
CA PHE A 9 -3.95 -28.51 14.04
C PHE A 9 -2.61 -29.08 14.54
N ILE A 10 -2.60 -30.31 15.05
CA ILE A 10 -1.38 -31.04 15.41
C ILE A 10 -0.47 -31.24 14.19
N PHE A 11 -1.04 -31.66 13.06
CA PHE A 11 -0.28 -31.89 11.84
C PHE A 11 0.39 -30.60 11.34
N VAL A 12 -0.30 -29.45 11.39
CA VAL A 12 0.28 -28.14 11.04
C VAL A 12 1.40 -27.74 12.00
N ILE A 13 1.30 -28.03 13.30
CA ILE A 13 2.37 -27.76 14.29
C ILE A 13 3.63 -28.61 14.02
N PHE A 14 3.48 -29.85 13.53
CA PHE A 14 4.63 -30.72 13.25
C PHE A 14 5.37 -30.39 11.94
N GLN A 15 4.80 -29.59 11.04
CA GLN A 15 5.43 -29.20 9.76
C GLN A 15 6.35 -27.96 9.87
N TYR A 16 6.53 -27.38 11.07
CA TYR A 16 7.34 -26.16 11.26
C TYR A 16 8.87 -26.37 11.24
N THR A 17 9.36 -27.61 11.11
CA THR A 17 10.79 -27.92 11.24
C THR A 17 11.65 -27.38 10.10
N GLU A 18 11.08 -27.09 8.92
CA GLU A 18 11.83 -26.64 7.74
C GLU A 18 11.89 -25.10 7.58
N LEU A 19 11.07 -24.33 8.31
CA LEU A 19 10.99 -22.86 8.22
C LEU A 19 12.08 -22.10 9.01
N LEU A 20 12.99 -22.81 9.70
CA LEU A 20 13.96 -22.25 10.66
C LEU A 20 15.41 -22.16 10.12
N ALA A 21 15.60 -21.82 8.84
CA ALA A 21 16.93 -21.74 8.21
C ALA A 21 17.67 -20.38 8.35
N GLY A 22 17.14 -19.43 9.15
CA GLY A 22 17.80 -18.15 9.45
C GLY A 22 18.66 -18.16 10.73
N PRO A 23 19.55 -17.19 10.95
CA PRO A 23 20.37 -17.08 12.17
C PRO A 23 19.53 -17.01 13.47
N GLY A 24 18.37 -16.35 13.43
CA GLY A 24 17.39 -16.35 14.52
C GLY A 24 16.64 -17.67 14.70
N GLY A 25 16.57 -18.49 13.63
CA GLY A 25 15.92 -19.80 13.65
C GLY A 25 16.70 -20.85 14.45
N LYS A 26 18.03 -20.76 14.50
CA LYS A 26 18.85 -21.64 15.35
C LYS A 26 18.61 -21.37 16.85
N ILE A 27 18.47 -20.11 17.25
CA ILE A 27 18.18 -19.73 18.64
C ILE A 27 16.76 -20.15 19.03
N ALA A 28 15.78 -19.89 18.16
CA ALA A 28 14.40 -20.32 18.37
C ALA A 28 14.30 -21.86 18.48
N ARG A 29 15.00 -22.61 17.63
CA ARG A 29 15.01 -24.08 17.64
C ARG A 29 15.49 -24.65 18.98
N VAL A 30 16.62 -24.16 19.50
CA VAL A 30 17.14 -24.60 20.81
C VAL A 30 16.19 -24.24 21.96
N LEU A 31 15.52 -23.09 21.89
CA LEU A 31 14.56 -22.65 22.93
C LEU A 31 13.28 -23.51 22.93
N PHE A 32 12.76 -23.84 21.75
CA PHE A 32 11.47 -24.52 21.57
C PHE A 32 11.57 -26.05 21.48
N ASP A 33 12.77 -26.62 21.37
CA ASP A 33 12.96 -28.09 21.42
C ASP A 33 12.77 -28.67 22.84
N SER A 34 12.85 -27.84 23.89
CA SER A 34 12.61 -28.26 25.28
C SER A 34 11.10 -28.51 25.57
N PRO A 35 10.74 -29.43 26.49
CA PRO A 35 9.34 -29.65 26.88
C PRO A 35 8.64 -28.38 27.37
N LEU A 36 9.35 -27.54 28.13
CA LEU A 36 8.85 -26.26 28.61
C LEU A 36 8.67 -25.25 27.45
N GLY A 37 9.63 -25.20 26.52
CA GLY A 37 9.54 -24.38 25.32
C GLY A 37 8.32 -24.72 24.45
N LYS A 38 7.99 -26.01 24.32
CA LYS A 38 6.77 -26.45 23.61
C LYS A 38 5.49 -25.96 24.30
N ILE A 39 5.42 -26.02 25.63
CA ILE A 39 4.27 -25.49 26.38
C ILE A 39 4.14 -23.97 26.16
N VAL A 40 5.24 -23.23 26.26
CA VAL A 40 5.28 -21.78 26.01
C VAL A 40 4.83 -21.45 24.58
N LEU A 41 5.29 -22.21 23.58
CA LEU A 41 4.90 -22.03 22.18
C LEU A 41 3.40 -22.28 21.95
N ILE A 42 2.82 -23.30 22.60
CA ILE A 42 1.38 -23.57 22.53
C ILE A 42 0.59 -22.39 23.11
N ILE A 43 0.98 -21.89 24.28
CA ILE A 43 0.33 -20.74 24.91
C ILE A 43 0.44 -19.50 24.02
N LEU A 44 1.65 -19.21 23.52
CA LEU A 44 1.90 -18.09 22.62
C LEU A 44 1.05 -18.19 21.36
N THR A 45 0.94 -19.37 20.77
CA THR A 45 0.14 -19.62 19.58
C THR A 45 -1.35 -19.40 19.85
N ILE A 46 -1.88 -19.92 20.97
CA ILE A 46 -3.29 -19.73 21.35
C ILE A 46 -3.62 -18.24 21.52
N VAL A 47 -2.68 -17.44 22.04
CA VAL A 47 -2.86 -16.00 22.26
C VAL A 47 -2.68 -15.19 20.96
N LEU A 48 -1.64 -15.46 20.17
CA LEU A 48 -1.29 -14.65 19.00
C LEU A 48 -2.07 -15.04 17.73
N LEU A 49 -2.43 -16.31 17.55
CA LEU A 49 -3.10 -16.78 16.34
C LEU A 49 -4.45 -16.08 16.09
N PRO A 50 -5.34 -15.89 17.10
CA PRO A 50 -6.57 -15.13 16.91
C PRO A 50 -6.32 -13.69 16.46
N VAL A 51 -5.26 -13.04 16.97
CA VAL A 51 -4.87 -11.68 16.59
C VAL A 51 -4.41 -11.65 15.14
N ILE A 52 -3.52 -12.56 14.75
CA ILE A 52 -3.03 -12.67 13.36
C ILE A 52 -4.20 -12.92 12.40
N ILE A 53 -5.11 -13.84 12.73
CA ILE A 53 -6.29 -14.11 11.91
C ILE A 53 -7.18 -12.87 11.81
N TYR A 54 -7.43 -12.17 12.92
CA TYR A 54 -8.23 -10.96 12.94
C TYR A 54 -7.65 -9.85 12.04
N VAL A 55 -6.34 -9.60 12.13
CA VAL A 55 -5.65 -8.59 11.30
C VAL A 55 -5.77 -8.95 9.82
N ASN A 56 -5.42 -10.19 9.44
CA ASN A 56 -5.50 -10.65 8.07
C ASN A 56 -6.92 -10.58 7.49
N LEU A 57 -7.93 -10.97 8.28
CA LEU A 57 -9.34 -10.88 7.86
C LEU A 57 -9.75 -9.42 7.65
N LYS A 58 -9.39 -8.51 8.55
CA LYS A 58 -9.73 -7.10 8.42
C LYS A 58 -9.08 -6.47 7.18
N GLU A 59 -7.82 -6.77 6.92
CA GLU A 59 -7.15 -6.31 5.70
C GLU A 59 -7.77 -6.91 4.43
N TYR A 60 -8.11 -8.19 4.44
CA TYR A 60 -8.79 -8.84 3.33
C TYR A 60 -10.14 -8.17 3.01
N PHE A 61 -10.97 -7.93 4.02
CA PHE A 61 -12.27 -7.28 3.83
C PHE A 61 -12.13 -5.81 3.43
N GLY A 62 -11.19 -5.06 4.02
CA GLY A 62 -10.90 -3.68 3.63
C GLY A 62 -10.46 -3.59 2.16
N THR A 63 -9.55 -4.46 1.75
CA THR A 63 -9.10 -4.54 0.36
C THR A 63 -10.25 -4.87 -0.59
N ARG A 64 -11.07 -5.87 -0.25
CA ARG A 64 -12.20 -6.29 -1.09
C ARG A 64 -13.24 -5.18 -1.23
N LYS A 65 -13.50 -4.44 -0.15
CA LYS A 65 -14.39 -3.28 -0.15
C LYS A 65 -13.85 -2.19 -1.07
N THR A 66 -12.59 -1.79 -0.90
CA THR A 66 -11.97 -0.74 -1.72
C THR A 66 -11.90 -1.12 -3.20
N LYS A 67 -11.62 -2.40 -3.53
CA LYS A 67 -11.73 -2.88 -4.92
C LYS A 67 -13.14 -2.77 -5.48
N LYS A 68 -14.18 -3.06 -4.68
CA LYS A 68 -15.57 -2.91 -5.11
C LYS A 68 -15.87 -1.44 -5.41
N ASP A 69 -15.45 -0.53 -4.54
CA ASP A 69 -15.70 0.91 -4.72
C ASP A 69 -14.92 1.47 -5.93
N LEU A 70 -13.67 1.05 -6.14
CA LEU A 70 -12.91 1.37 -7.35
C LEU A 70 -13.61 0.86 -8.62
N LYS A 71 -14.13 -0.36 -8.60
CA LYS A 71 -14.89 -0.92 -9.72
C LYS A 71 -16.18 -0.13 -10.01
N GLU A 72 -16.82 0.42 -8.98
CA GLU A 72 -17.98 1.30 -9.17
C GLU A 72 -17.54 2.62 -9.84
N LEU A 73 -16.46 3.24 -9.35
CA LEU A 73 -15.91 4.48 -9.93
C LEU A 73 -15.41 4.30 -11.37
N ALA A 74 -14.88 3.12 -11.71
CA ALA A 74 -14.43 2.79 -13.06
C ALA A 74 -15.58 2.76 -14.09
N LYS A 75 -16.85 2.64 -13.65
CA LYS A 75 -18.01 2.77 -14.55
C LYS A 75 -18.20 4.22 -15.01
N GLU A 76 -17.82 5.18 -14.17
CA GLU A 76 -17.94 6.62 -14.46
C GLU A 76 -16.71 7.14 -15.21
N ASN A 77 -15.51 6.73 -14.76
CA ASN A 77 -14.26 7.07 -15.44
C ASN A 77 -13.31 5.87 -15.44
N TYR A 78 -13.34 5.12 -16.54
CA TYR A 78 -12.55 3.91 -16.72
C TYR A 78 -11.04 4.18 -16.69
N GLU A 79 -10.58 5.24 -17.35
CA GLU A 79 -9.16 5.56 -17.48
C GLU A 79 -8.50 5.88 -16.13
N LEU A 80 -9.24 6.48 -15.21
CA LEU A 80 -8.72 6.86 -13.89
C LEU A 80 -8.79 5.73 -12.86
N PHE A 81 -9.84 4.89 -12.90
CA PHE A 81 -10.18 4.00 -11.79
C PHE A 81 -10.15 2.50 -12.12
N ASP A 82 -9.89 2.10 -13.37
CA ASP A 82 -9.74 0.69 -13.71
C ASP A 82 -8.59 0.03 -12.91
N GLU A 83 -8.84 -1.18 -12.41
CA GLU A 83 -7.93 -1.88 -11.51
C GLU A 83 -6.59 -2.20 -12.18
N ILE A 84 -6.59 -2.55 -13.47
CA ILE A 84 -5.38 -2.92 -14.21
C ILE A 84 -4.57 -1.66 -14.51
N ILE A 85 -5.22 -0.59 -14.95
CA ILE A 85 -4.57 0.70 -15.22
C ILE A 85 -3.92 1.25 -13.95
N LEU A 86 -4.66 1.30 -12.84
CA LEU A 86 -4.14 1.73 -11.54
C LEU A 86 -2.96 0.86 -11.09
N LYS A 87 -3.07 -0.46 -11.21
CA LYS A 87 -1.99 -1.37 -10.82
C LYS A 87 -0.73 -1.16 -11.64
N ASN A 88 -0.86 -0.95 -12.95
CA ASN A 88 0.27 -0.66 -13.83
C ASN A 88 0.92 0.67 -13.44
N ARG A 89 0.11 1.72 -13.23
CA ARG A 89 0.61 3.03 -12.83
C ARG A 89 1.32 2.99 -11.48
N VAL A 90 0.77 2.31 -10.48
CA VAL A 90 1.44 2.12 -9.18
C VAL A 90 2.74 1.33 -9.32
N THR A 91 2.78 0.32 -10.19
CA THR A 91 3.99 -0.45 -10.49
C THR A 91 5.08 0.43 -11.10
N ASP A 92 4.70 1.29 -12.06
CA ASP A 92 5.62 2.22 -12.71
C ASP A 92 6.18 3.24 -11.71
N ILE A 93 5.30 3.87 -10.93
CA ILE A 93 5.67 4.78 -9.84
C ILE A 93 6.66 4.06 -8.89
N PHE A 94 6.32 2.86 -8.41
CA PHE A 94 7.14 2.11 -7.48
C PHE A 94 8.55 1.86 -8.03
N ASN A 95 8.66 1.38 -9.27
CA ASN A 95 9.97 1.08 -9.87
C ASN A 95 10.78 2.33 -10.18
N ARG A 96 10.13 3.40 -10.68
CA ARG A 96 10.79 4.66 -11.07
C ARG A 96 11.33 5.40 -9.86
N VAL A 97 10.54 5.52 -8.79
CA VAL A 97 10.93 6.16 -7.54
C VAL A 97 12.15 5.46 -6.93
N HIS A 98 12.12 4.13 -6.82
CA HIS A 98 13.26 3.37 -6.29
C HIS A 98 14.52 3.47 -7.17
N LYS A 99 14.35 3.52 -8.50
CA LYS A 99 15.46 3.76 -9.43
C LYS A 99 16.05 5.16 -9.23
N GLY A 100 15.21 6.19 -9.04
CA GLY A 100 15.63 7.56 -8.76
C GLY A 100 16.44 7.67 -7.46
N TRP A 101 16.00 6.99 -6.39
CA TRP A 101 16.76 6.91 -5.14
C TRP A 101 18.13 6.24 -5.33
N SER A 102 18.17 5.11 -6.03
CA SER A 102 19.41 4.36 -6.31
C SER A 102 20.41 5.19 -7.13
N ASN A 103 19.90 5.96 -8.10
CA ASN A 103 20.71 6.83 -8.96
C ASN A 103 21.06 8.19 -8.31
N GLN A 104 20.51 8.50 -7.13
CA GLN A 104 20.58 9.84 -6.52
C GLN A 104 20.09 10.97 -7.46
N ASN A 105 19.16 10.66 -8.37
CA ASN A 105 18.57 11.61 -9.32
C ASN A 105 17.04 11.58 -9.24
N MET A 106 16.46 12.60 -8.59
CA MET A 106 15.01 12.74 -8.46
C MET A 106 14.34 13.56 -9.53
N GLU A 107 15.11 14.24 -10.38
CA GLU A 107 14.54 15.04 -11.48
C GLU A 107 13.73 14.13 -12.42
N GLU A 108 14.27 12.95 -12.72
CA GLU A 108 13.61 11.88 -13.50
C GLU A 108 12.35 11.32 -12.82
N CYS A 109 12.14 11.56 -11.52
CA CYS A 109 10.99 11.06 -10.76
C CYS A 109 9.90 12.11 -10.53
N SER A 110 10.14 13.37 -10.92
CA SER A 110 9.21 14.49 -10.68
C SER A 110 7.82 14.24 -11.30
N GLU A 111 7.73 13.58 -12.46
CA GLU A 111 6.45 13.23 -13.08
C GLU A 111 5.66 12.13 -12.34
N TYR A 112 6.32 11.38 -11.45
CA TYR A 112 5.75 10.28 -10.69
C TYR A 112 5.40 10.67 -9.25
N MET A 113 5.78 11.86 -8.79
CA MET A 113 5.61 12.33 -7.40
C MET A 113 4.84 13.65 -7.36
N SER A 114 4.09 13.91 -6.28
CA SER A 114 3.57 15.25 -6.02
C SER A 114 4.74 16.21 -5.75
N ASP A 115 4.59 17.49 -6.12
CA ASP A 115 5.65 18.49 -5.95
C ASP A 115 6.09 18.59 -4.48
N TRP A 116 5.12 18.52 -3.56
CA TRP A 116 5.38 18.52 -2.13
C TRP A 116 6.23 17.31 -1.71
N TYR A 117 5.87 16.10 -2.14
CA TYR A 117 6.60 14.89 -1.76
C TYR A 117 8.01 14.89 -2.35
N TRP A 118 8.13 15.28 -3.62
CA TRP A 118 9.41 15.39 -4.32
C TRP A 118 10.37 16.36 -3.62
N GLN A 119 9.91 17.58 -3.29
CA GLN A 119 10.71 18.58 -2.57
C GLN A 119 11.14 18.07 -1.19
N ASN A 120 10.21 17.47 -0.45
CA ASN A 120 10.50 16.93 0.88
C ASN A 120 11.55 15.80 0.82
N GLN A 121 11.45 14.88 -0.15
CA GLN A 121 12.42 13.80 -0.34
C GLN A 121 13.81 14.31 -0.72
N GLN A 122 13.88 15.30 -1.60
CA GLN A 122 15.15 15.90 -2.03
C GLN A 122 15.88 16.55 -0.85
N ILE A 123 15.18 17.40 -0.09
CA ILE A 123 15.76 18.22 0.99
C ILE A 123 16.13 17.36 2.21
N VAL A 124 15.22 16.48 2.65
CA VAL A 124 15.38 15.77 3.93
C VAL A 124 16.37 14.62 3.83
N TYR A 125 16.34 13.87 2.73
CA TYR A 125 17.11 12.64 2.60
C TYR A 125 18.28 12.80 1.64
N LEU A 126 18.02 13.11 0.37
CA LEU A 126 19.06 13.03 -0.67
C LEU A 126 20.17 14.05 -0.51
N ASP A 127 19.83 15.32 -0.26
CA ASP A 127 20.83 16.37 -0.06
C ASP A 127 21.67 16.10 1.19
N LYS A 128 21.03 15.60 2.26
CA LYS A 128 21.72 15.22 3.50
C LYS A 128 22.66 14.04 3.27
N TRP A 129 22.19 12.99 2.60
CA TRP A 129 22.99 11.81 2.29
C TRP A 129 24.17 12.17 1.38
N LYS A 130 23.94 12.98 0.36
CA LYS A 130 24.99 13.45 -0.55
C LYS A 130 26.05 14.27 0.20
N LYS A 131 25.66 15.21 1.06
CA LYS A 131 26.56 15.99 1.92
C LYS A 131 27.39 15.09 2.86
N GLN A 132 26.81 14.00 3.34
CA GLN A 132 27.47 13.04 4.22
C GLN A 132 28.25 11.95 3.48
N GLY A 133 28.33 12.01 2.15
CA GLY A 133 29.02 11.02 1.33
C GLY A 133 28.37 9.64 1.39
N MET A 134 27.04 9.59 1.50
CA MET A 134 26.25 8.35 1.56
C MET A 134 25.53 8.09 0.24
N VAL A 135 25.22 6.81 0.00
CA VAL A 135 24.47 6.32 -1.16
C VAL A 135 23.43 5.35 -0.66
N ASN A 136 22.18 5.55 -1.09
CA ASN A 136 21.14 4.55 -0.93
C ASN A 136 21.30 3.53 -2.06
N ILE A 137 21.46 2.27 -1.71
CA ILE A 137 21.42 1.16 -2.65
C ILE A 137 20.02 0.58 -2.57
N CYS A 138 19.24 0.82 -3.62
CA CYS A 138 17.91 0.27 -3.75
C CYS A 138 17.77 -0.54 -5.04
N ASN A 139 17.45 -1.83 -4.90
CA ASN A 139 17.20 -2.75 -6.01
C ASN A 139 15.91 -3.54 -5.76
N VAL A 140 14.92 -3.33 -6.64
CA VAL A 140 13.67 -4.09 -6.61
C VAL A 140 13.83 -5.34 -7.45
N LYS A 141 13.74 -6.53 -6.84
CA LYS A 141 13.77 -7.81 -7.56
C LYS A 141 12.41 -8.16 -8.13
N LYS A 142 11.36 -8.00 -7.32
CA LYS A 142 9.99 -8.35 -7.68
C LYS A 142 8.99 -7.64 -6.77
N ILE A 143 7.90 -7.15 -7.34
CA ILE A 143 6.70 -6.77 -6.57
C ILE A 143 5.86 -8.02 -6.34
N ASN A 144 5.58 -8.34 -5.07
CA ASN A 144 4.81 -9.50 -4.67
C ASN A 144 3.31 -9.21 -4.72
N HIS A 145 2.88 -8.13 -4.07
CA HIS A 145 1.47 -7.73 -4.02
C HIS A 145 1.30 -6.20 -4.04
N ILE A 146 0.20 -5.76 -4.66
CA ILE A 146 -0.32 -4.39 -4.59
C ILE A 146 -1.79 -4.52 -4.20
N LYS A 147 -2.16 -4.00 -3.03
CA LYS A 147 -3.52 -4.10 -2.48
C LYS A 147 -4.05 -2.70 -2.17
N PRO A 148 -5.15 -2.24 -2.80
CA PRO A 148 -5.78 -0.98 -2.40
C PRO A 148 -6.43 -1.16 -1.02
N LEU A 149 -6.05 -0.35 -0.06
CA LEU A 149 -6.54 -0.40 1.32
C LEU A 149 -7.74 0.53 1.52
N HIS A 150 -7.63 1.75 0.99
CA HIS A 150 -8.62 2.80 1.17
C HIS A 150 -8.60 3.78 0.01
N ILE A 151 -9.75 4.38 -0.29
CA ILE A 151 -9.91 5.47 -1.24
C ILE A 151 -10.67 6.65 -0.62
N ARG A 152 -10.18 7.85 -0.91
CA ARG A 152 -10.85 9.12 -0.66
C ARG A 152 -10.98 9.89 -1.96
N VAL A 153 -12.16 9.85 -2.54
CA VAL A 153 -12.51 10.61 -3.76
C VAL A 153 -12.56 12.08 -3.42
N SER A 154 -12.06 12.93 -4.31
CA SER A 154 -12.18 14.39 -4.18
C SER A 154 -13.61 14.86 -4.45
N ASN A 155 -13.97 16.05 -3.98
CA ASN A 155 -15.23 16.69 -4.35
C ASN A 155 -15.14 17.48 -5.67
N ASN A 156 -13.98 17.46 -6.34
CA ASN A 156 -13.79 18.11 -7.62
C ASN A 156 -14.40 17.29 -8.76
N LYS A 157 -14.98 17.97 -9.76
CA LYS A 157 -15.63 17.33 -10.93
C LYS A 157 -14.68 16.47 -11.77
N ASP A 158 -13.41 16.82 -11.78
CA ASP A 158 -12.32 16.12 -12.48
C ASP A 158 -11.60 15.07 -11.60
N PHE A 159 -12.11 14.83 -10.39
CA PHE A 159 -11.53 13.96 -9.37
C PHE A 159 -10.15 14.41 -8.83
N ASN A 160 -9.61 15.55 -9.25
CA ASN A 160 -8.28 16.00 -8.80
C ASN A 160 -8.24 16.15 -7.28
N GLY A 161 -7.16 15.66 -6.67
CA GLY A 161 -6.99 15.53 -5.22
C GLY A 161 -7.53 14.23 -4.62
N THR A 162 -8.11 13.34 -5.44
CA THR A 162 -8.48 11.97 -5.00
C THR A 162 -7.23 11.24 -4.54
N ARG A 163 -7.34 10.47 -3.46
CA ARG A 163 -6.23 9.68 -2.91
C ARG A 163 -6.60 8.21 -2.80
N ILE A 164 -5.63 7.35 -3.08
CA ILE A 164 -5.72 5.91 -2.85
C ILE A 164 -4.50 5.45 -2.07
N MET A 165 -4.72 4.68 -1.01
CA MET A 165 -3.67 4.09 -0.20
C MET A 165 -3.51 2.63 -0.59
N TYR A 166 -2.29 2.23 -0.95
CA TYR A 166 -1.93 0.88 -1.34
C TYR A 166 -0.96 0.25 -0.35
N ALA A 167 -1.23 -0.96 0.11
CA ALA A 167 -0.18 -1.81 0.64
C ALA A 167 0.60 -2.42 -0.53
N ILE A 168 1.90 -2.20 -0.55
CA ILE A 168 2.80 -2.78 -1.54
C ILE A 168 3.82 -3.64 -0.80
N SER A 169 3.89 -4.92 -1.18
CA SER A 169 4.95 -5.82 -0.75
C SER A 169 5.86 -6.18 -1.91
N ALA A 170 7.17 -6.11 -1.69
CA ALA A 170 8.17 -6.36 -2.70
C ALA A 170 9.38 -7.06 -2.11
N ASN A 171 10.01 -7.91 -2.92
CA ASN A 171 11.32 -8.45 -2.63
C ASN A 171 12.38 -7.46 -3.16
N MET A 172 13.06 -6.78 -2.25
CA MET A 172 14.00 -5.72 -2.59
C MET A 172 15.18 -5.68 -1.63
N GLU A 173 16.24 -5.03 -2.07
CA GLU A 173 17.39 -4.67 -1.24
C GLU A 173 17.36 -3.15 -1.07
N ASP A 174 17.37 -2.67 0.17
CA ASP A 174 17.39 -1.24 0.53
C ASP A 174 18.31 -1.04 1.74
N TYR A 175 19.39 -0.30 1.52
CA TYR A 175 20.36 0.02 2.57
C TYR A 175 21.19 1.24 2.19
N LEU A 176 21.62 1.96 3.22
CA LEU A 176 22.42 3.17 3.10
C LEU A 176 23.88 2.83 3.39
N VAL A 177 24.78 3.17 2.46
CA VAL A 177 26.22 2.95 2.61
C VAL A 177 27.00 4.25 2.58
N LYS A 178 28.12 4.30 3.31
CA LYS A 178 29.08 5.39 3.21
C LYS A 178 30.05 5.14 2.04
N LYS A 179 30.21 6.09 1.13
CA LYS A 179 31.08 5.98 -0.07
C LYS A 179 32.55 5.67 0.28
N THR A 180 33.03 6.19 1.41
CA THR A 180 34.46 6.13 1.77
C THR A 180 34.97 4.74 2.15
N ASN A 181 34.12 3.91 2.78
CA ASN A 181 34.53 2.62 3.32
C ASN A 181 33.49 1.51 3.11
N SER A 182 32.44 1.80 2.33
CA SER A 182 31.31 0.89 2.09
C SER A 182 30.63 0.38 3.36
N ALA A 183 30.78 1.08 4.49
CA ALA A 183 30.11 0.72 5.73
C ALA A 183 28.61 0.93 5.59
N ILE A 184 27.83 -0.08 6.00
CA ILE A 184 26.37 -0.02 6.05
C ILE A 184 26.00 0.83 7.27
N ILE A 185 25.33 1.95 7.02
CA ILE A 185 24.87 2.90 8.04
C ILE A 185 23.45 2.54 8.48
N GLU A 186 22.61 2.17 7.51
CA GLU A 186 21.20 1.85 7.74
C GLU A 186 20.77 0.72 6.81
N GLY A 187 19.78 -0.05 7.26
CA GLY A 187 19.34 -1.25 6.55
C GLY A 187 20.36 -2.36 6.66
N LYS A 188 20.27 -3.33 5.77
CA LYS A 188 21.20 -4.46 5.74
C LYS A 188 21.18 -5.06 4.34
N LYS A 189 22.34 -5.52 3.87
CA LYS A 189 22.54 -6.13 2.55
C LYS A 189 21.67 -7.38 2.32
N GLY A 190 21.36 -7.65 1.06
CA GLY A 190 20.61 -8.82 0.57
C GLY A 190 19.11 -8.56 0.43
N PHE A 191 18.51 -9.23 -0.57
CA PHE A 191 17.09 -9.13 -0.89
C PHE A 191 16.19 -9.66 0.22
N ARG A 192 15.11 -8.94 0.51
CA ARG A 192 14.11 -9.28 1.53
C ARG A 192 12.75 -8.78 1.14
N ASP A 193 11.75 -9.37 1.76
CA ASP A 193 10.39 -8.87 1.66
C ASP A 193 10.24 -7.62 2.54
N VAL A 194 9.86 -6.54 1.88
CA VAL A 194 9.53 -5.25 2.49
C VAL A 194 8.06 -4.98 2.19
N GLU A 195 7.33 -4.46 3.17
CA GLU A 195 5.96 -4.01 3.02
C GLU A 195 5.86 -2.54 3.43
N THR A 196 5.22 -1.74 2.59
CA THR A 196 5.03 -0.29 2.80
C THR A 196 3.64 0.12 2.34
N VAL A 197 3.14 1.23 2.88
CA VAL A 197 1.89 1.85 2.45
C VAL A 197 2.20 3.08 1.60
N TRP A 198 1.72 3.08 0.36
CA TRP A 198 1.93 4.14 -0.61
C TRP A 198 0.61 4.88 -0.80
N THR A 199 0.62 6.20 -0.57
CA THR A 199 -0.50 7.07 -0.92
C THR A 199 -0.24 7.65 -2.30
N ILE A 200 -1.12 7.38 -3.25
CA ILE A 200 -1.13 8.07 -4.54
C ILE A 200 -2.24 9.11 -4.56
N VAL A 201 -1.99 10.22 -5.23
CA VAL A 201 -2.92 11.34 -5.41
C VAL A 201 -3.12 11.61 -6.90
N LEU A 202 -4.34 11.90 -7.30
CA LEU A 202 -4.65 12.35 -8.66
C LEU A 202 -4.39 13.85 -8.79
N ILE A 203 -3.47 14.24 -9.67
CA ILE A 203 -3.13 15.64 -9.95
C ILE A 203 -3.11 15.81 -11.46
N ASP A 204 -3.91 16.74 -11.97
CA ASP A 204 -4.07 17.03 -13.40
C ASP A 204 -4.33 15.76 -14.23
N GLY A 205 -5.21 14.88 -13.72
CA GLY A 205 -5.56 13.61 -14.37
C GLY A 205 -4.48 12.52 -14.29
N ILE A 206 -3.38 12.75 -13.58
CA ILE A 206 -2.27 11.81 -13.46
C ILE A 206 -2.10 11.37 -11.99
N TRP A 207 -2.06 10.05 -11.77
CA TRP A 207 -1.75 9.52 -10.45
C TRP A 207 -0.26 9.69 -10.13
N LYS A 208 0.03 10.31 -8.99
CA LYS A 208 1.39 10.58 -8.50
C LYS A 208 1.54 10.12 -7.06
N LEU A 209 2.76 9.77 -6.65
CA LEU A 209 3.10 9.44 -5.27
C LEU A 209 3.01 10.68 -4.38
N ASP A 210 2.26 10.60 -3.29
CA ASP A 210 2.10 11.70 -2.33
C ASP A 210 2.77 11.40 -0.98
N ASN A 211 2.82 10.12 -0.59
CA ASN A 211 3.38 9.71 0.69
C ASN A 211 3.78 8.23 0.72
N ILE A 212 4.76 7.89 1.56
CA ILE A 212 5.15 6.51 1.88
C ILE A 212 5.20 6.36 3.40
N GLU A 213 4.55 5.32 3.91
CA GLU A 213 4.45 5.00 5.33
C GLU A 213 4.83 3.55 5.60
N GLU A 214 5.14 3.26 6.86
CA GLU A 214 5.45 1.92 7.34
C GLU A 214 4.22 0.99 7.31
N SER A 215 4.46 -0.32 7.21
CA SER A 215 3.42 -1.36 7.14
C SER A 215 2.46 -1.42 8.33
N VAL A 216 2.84 -0.84 9.49
CA VAL A 216 1.94 -0.72 10.66
C VAL A 216 0.63 0.03 10.32
N MET A 217 0.66 0.86 9.27
CA MET A 217 -0.49 1.62 8.80
C MET A 217 -1.48 0.80 7.97
N THR A 218 -1.11 -0.39 7.48
CA THR A 218 -1.96 -1.23 6.62
C THR A 218 -3.32 -1.50 7.26
N LEU A 219 -3.33 -1.99 8.51
CA LEU A 219 -4.56 -2.28 9.24
C LEU A 219 -5.38 -1.02 9.54
N LYS A 220 -4.71 0.12 9.81
CA LYS A 220 -5.38 1.39 10.09
C LYS A 220 -6.18 1.84 8.87
N TYR A 221 -5.58 1.84 7.69
CA TYR A 221 -6.27 2.21 6.45
C TYR A 221 -7.34 1.20 6.05
N ALA A 222 -7.07 -0.11 6.17
CA ALA A 222 -8.05 -1.14 5.85
C ALA A 222 -9.33 -1.08 6.71
N LYS A 223 -9.25 -0.50 7.92
CA LYS A 223 -10.40 -0.29 8.81
C LYS A 223 -11.20 0.97 8.49
N MET A 224 -10.66 1.91 7.71
CA MET A 224 -11.33 3.17 7.40
C MET A 224 -12.47 2.97 6.41
N GLU A 225 -13.52 3.78 6.57
CA GLU A 225 -14.60 3.86 5.60
C GLU A 225 -14.16 4.66 4.38
N ASN A 226 -14.30 4.10 3.18
CA ASN A 226 -13.98 4.82 1.94
C ASN A 226 -14.87 6.05 1.81
N ILE A 227 -14.26 7.16 1.38
CA ILE A 227 -14.95 8.44 1.24
C ILE A 227 -15.29 8.62 -0.24
N LEU A 228 -16.57 8.48 -0.57
CA LEU A 228 -17.09 8.62 -1.93
C LEU A 228 -18.10 9.78 -1.97
N TYR A 229 -17.78 10.86 -2.70
CA TYR A 229 -18.72 11.97 -2.89
C TYR A 229 -19.71 11.65 -4.03
N ARG A 230 -20.81 10.97 -3.69
CA ARG A 230 -21.83 10.52 -4.66
C ARG A 230 -22.54 11.63 -5.41
N ASN A 231 -22.50 12.87 -4.92
CA ASN A 231 -23.16 14.01 -5.56
C ASN A 231 -22.52 14.37 -6.92
N ILE A 232 -21.32 13.86 -7.20
CA ILE A 232 -20.61 14.00 -8.49
C ILE A 232 -20.93 12.82 -9.43
N LEU A 233 -21.41 11.71 -8.89
CA LEU A 233 -21.70 10.46 -9.61
C LEU A 233 -23.15 10.39 -10.12
N LYS A 234 -23.92 11.48 -10.02
CA LYS A 234 -25.23 11.59 -10.69
C LYS A 234 -25.04 12.47 -11.92
N PRO A 235 -25.40 12.00 -13.13
CA PRO A 235 -25.52 12.90 -14.27
C PRO A 235 -26.53 13.99 -13.93
N ALA A 236 -26.26 15.21 -14.38
CA ALA A 236 -27.05 16.43 -14.17
C ALA A 236 -28.40 16.39 -14.92
N GLU A 237 -29.15 15.29 -14.83
CA GLU A 237 -30.47 15.15 -15.47
C GLU A 237 -31.60 15.81 -14.67
N THR A 238 -31.33 16.40 -13.51
CA THR A 238 -32.37 17.01 -12.66
C THR A 238 -32.42 18.53 -12.69
N GLU A 239 -31.41 19.22 -13.25
CA GLU A 239 -31.45 20.70 -13.36
C GLU A 239 -32.14 21.19 -14.64
N ASN A 240 -32.07 20.45 -15.74
CA ASN A 240 -32.72 20.87 -17.00
C ASN A 240 -34.24 20.66 -17.00
N LYS A 241 -34.79 19.79 -16.14
CA LYS A 241 -36.26 19.63 -16.06
C LYS A 241 -36.97 20.78 -15.34
N GLN A 242 -36.29 21.49 -14.44
CA GLN A 242 -36.92 22.63 -13.76
C GLN A 242 -37.00 23.86 -14.68
N ILE A 243 -35.95 24.08 -15.48
CA ILE A 243 -35.87 25.20 -16.43
C ILE A 243 -36.91 25.04 -17.57
N ASP A 244 -37.16 23.82 -18.05
CA ASP A 244 -38.16 23.55 -19.08
C ASP A 244 -39.61 23.64 -18.58
N ILE A 245 -39.86 23.45 -17.28
CA ILE A 245 -41.20 23.62 -16.70
C ILE A 245 -41.51 25.12 -16.52
N ASP A 246 -40.54 25.90 -16.07
CA ASP A 246 -40.72 27.35 -15.86
C ASP A 246 -40.85 28.12 -17.19
N ASN A 247 -40.17 27.68 -18.25
CA ASN A 247 -40.31 28.27 -19.59
C ASN A 247 -41.65 27.92 -20.27
N ASN A 248 -42.22 26.74 -20.01
CA ASN A 248 -43.54 26.36 -20.54
C ASN A 248 -44.72 27.03 -19.82
N LEU A 249 -44.55 27.42 -18.55
CA LEU A 249 -45.58 28.18 -17.82
C LEU A 249 -45.64 29.66 -18.23
N GLN A 250 -44.56 30.23 -18.78
CA GLN A 250 -44.56 31.61 -19.31
C GLN A 250 -45.12 31.72 -20.73
N GLN A 251 -45.21 30.62 -21.50
CA GLN A 251 -45.77 30.64 -22.86
C GLN A 251 -47.29 30.44 -22.91
N THR A 252 -47.92 29.97 -21.83
CA THR A 252 -49.38 29.74 -21.77
C THR A 252 -50.18 30.91 -21.19
N SER A 253 -49.52 32.04 -20.90
CA SER A 253 -50.13 33.24 -20.29
C SER A 253 -50.12 34.49 -21.21
N LYS A 254 -50.05 34.30 -22.54
CA LYS A 254 -50.25 35.36 -23.54
C LYS A 254 -51.37 35.01 -24.51
#